data_AF-A0A6J4K6Z7-F1
#
_entry.id   AF-A0A6J4K6Z7-F1
#
_cell.length_a   1.000
_cell.length_b   1.000
_cell.length_c   1.000
_cell.angle_alpha   90.00
_cell.angle_beta   90.00
_cell.angle_gamma   90.00
#
_symmetry.space_group_name_H-M   'P 1'
#
loop_
_entity.id
_entity.type
_entity.pdbx_description
1 polymer ?
#
loop_
_entity_poly.entity_id
_entity_poly.type
_entity_poly.pdbx_seq_one_letter_code
_entity_poly.pdbx_strand_id
1 'polypeptide(L)' 'MPTDAKDDTRTYIVLINHEEQYSLWLADKEIPLGWSAVGKPGSREECLAYVKEVWTDMTPKSLRKQTQEA' A
#
# COMPACT_ATOMS: atom_id res chain seq x y z
N MET A 1 -16.08 0.44 24.12
CA MET A 1 -14.64 0.12 24.16
C MET A 1 -14.01 0.75 22.92
N PRO A 2 -13.05 1.69 23.04
CA PRO A 2 -12.39 2.27 21.88
C PRO A 2 -11.44 1.23 21.28
N THR A 3 -11.58 0.98 19.99
CA THR A 3 -10.80 -0.01 19.24
C THR A 3 -9.34 0.46 19.17
N ASP A 4 -8.48 -0.27 19.88
CA ASP A 4 -7.02 -0.36 19.80
C ASP A 4 -6.36 0.58 18.77
N ALA A 5 -6.26 1.87 19.10
CA ALA A 5 -5.26 2.76 18.55
C ALA A 5 -3.92 2.43 19.22
N LYS A 6 -3.40 1.22 18.97
CA LYS A 6 -2.02 0.93 19.36
C LYS A 6 -1.11 1.64 18.37
N ASP A 7 -0.44 2.64 18.92
CA ASP A 7 0.90 3.07 18.56
C ASP A 7 1.69 1.94 17.88
N ASP A 8 1.67 1.91 16.56
CA ASP A 8 2.66 1.16 15.80
C ASP A 8 3.69 2.21 15.37
N THR A 9 4.63 2.51 16.27
CA THR A 9 5.96 3.06 15.94
C THR A 9 6.76 2.15 14.98
N ARG A 10 6.11 1.12 14.42
CA ARG A 10 6.68 0.18 13.48
C ARG A 10 6.57 0.74 12.08
N THR A 11 7.68 0.63 11.38
CA THR A 11 7.76 1.00 9.98
C THR A 11 7.19 -0.13 9.13
N TYR A 12 6.28 0.21 8.24
CA TYR A 12 5.72 -0.67 7.23
C TYR A 12 6.34 -0.34 5.88
N ILE A 13 6.33 -1.32 4.98
CA ILE A 13 6.72 -1.21 3.58
C ILE A 13 5.63 -1.83 2.73
N VAL A 14 5.56 -1.40 1.48
CA VAL A 14 4.68 -2.01 0.50
C VAL A 14 5.49 -3.00 -0.30
N LEU A 15 4.99 -4.22 -0.43
CA LEU A 15 5.57 -5.23 -1.29
C LEU A 15 4.73 -5.33 -2.55
N ILE A 16 5.40 -5.53 -3.69
CA ILE A 16 4.79 -5.89 -4.95
C ILE A 16 5.27 -7.28 -5.35
N ASN A 17 4.41 -8.09 -5.92
CA ASN A 17 4.81 -9.32 -6.60
C ASN A 17 4.88 -9.11 -8.13
N HIS A 18 5.21 -10.17 -8.85
CA HIS A 18 5.23 -10.20 -10.31
C HIS A 18 3.84 -10.09 -10.96
N GLU A 19 2.76 -10.24 -10.17
CA GLU A 19 1.37 -10.10 -10.59
C GLU A 19 0.79 -8.71 -10.26
N GLU A 20 1.66 -7.73 -9.94
CA GLU A 20 1.29 -6.36 -9.57
C GLU A 20 0.33 -6.28 -8.36
N GLN A 21 0.37 -7.28 -7.48
CA GLN A 21 -0.36 -7.28 -6.22
C GLN A 21 0.42 -6.53 -5.16
N TYR A 22 -0.24 -5.57 -4.51
CA TYR A 22 0.33 -4.78 -3.42
C TYR A 22 -0.05 -5.41 -2.08
N SER A 23 0.95 -5.69 -1.24
CA SER A 23 0.76 -6.18 0.11
C SER A 23 1.51 -5.33 1.12
N LEU A 24 0.91 -5.09 2.28
CA LEU A 24 1.48 -4.25 3.32
C LEU A 24 2.28 -5.13 4.29
N TRP A 25 3.58 -4.91 4.38
CA TRP A 25 4.52 -5.73 5.15
C TRP A 25 5.26 -4.89 6.19
N LEU A 26 5.82 -5.52 7.22
CA LEU A 26 6.64 -4.83 8.21
C LEU A 26 8.06 -4.66 7.66
N ALA A 27 8.61 -3.44 7.74
CA ALA A 27 9.98 -3.16 7.29
C ALA A 27 11.03 -3.92 8.13
N ASP A 28 10.67 -4.26 9.37
CA ASP A 28 11.50 -5.02 10.32
C ASP A 28 11.51 -6.53 10.01
N LYS A 29 10.61 -7.02 9.16
CA LYS A 29 10.56 -8.43 8.75
C LYS A 29 11.28 -8.65 7.42
N GLU A 30 11.88 -9.82 7.29
CA GLU A 30 12.43 -10.29 6.02
C GLU A 30 11.34 -10.37 4.93
N ILE A 31 11.72 -10.05 3.70
CA ILE A 31 10.83 -10.06 2.54
C ILE A 31 10.83 -11.46 1.95
N PRO A 32 9.66 -12.09 1.77
CA PRO A 32 9.58 -13.41 1.14
C PRO A 32 10.06 -13.38 -0.32
N LEU A 33 10.68 -14.48 -0.76
CA LEU A 33 11.11 -14.68 -2.14
C LEU A 33 9.94 -14.49 -3.13
N GLY A 34 10.18 -13.71 -4.18
CA GLY A 34 9.16 -13.38 -5.19
C GLY A 34 8.36 -12.10 -4.90
N TRP A 35 8.58 -11.47 -3.75
CA TRP A 35 8.09 -10.13 -3.43
C TRP A 35 9.23 -9.12 -3.45
N SER A 36 8.92 -7.89 -3.87
CA SER A 36 9.86 -6.78 -3.93
C SER A 36 9.31 -5.59 -3.17
N ALA A 37 10.10 -4.99 -2.28
CA ALA A 37 9.69 -3.77 -1.61
C ALA A 37 9.61 -2.61 -2.61
N VAL A 38 8.46 -1.94 -2.64
CA VAL A 38 8.19 -0.76 -3.45
C VAL A 38 7.63 0.36 -2.58
N GLY A 39 7.84 1.60 -3.00
CA GLY A 39 7.41 2.77 -2.24
C GLY A 39 8.33 3.11 -1.07
N LYS A 40 7.79 3.89 -0.13
CA LYS A 40 8.54 4.41 1.01
C LYS A 40 8.20 3.64 2.29
N PRO A 41 9.22 3.23 3.07
CA PRO A 41 9.00 2.72 4.42
C PRO A 41 8.44 3.85 5.30
N GLY A 42 7.30 3.62 5.95
CA GLY A 42 6.63 4.65 6.73
C GLY A 42 5.60 4.09 7.70
N SER A 43 4.77 4.97 8.25
CA SER A 43 3.66 4.54 9.11
C SER A 43 2.64 3.73 8.30
N ARG A 44 1.84 2.90 8.97
CA ARG A 44 0.76 2.14 8.31
C ARG A 44 -0.12 3.05 7.44
N GLU A 45 -0.46 4.24 7.94
CA GLU A 45 -1.28 5.22 7.23
C GLU A 45 -0.60 5.77 5.97
N GLU A 46 0.69 6.09 6.02
CA GLU A 46 1.46 6.56 4.86
C GLU A 46 1.60 5.47 3.81
N CYS A 47 1.92 4.23 4.20
CA CYS A 47 1.98 3.11 3.27
C CYS A 47 0.61 2.83 2.66
N LEU A 48 -0.47 2.93 3.43
CA LEU A 48 -1.83 2.68 2.94
C LEU A 48 -2.32 3.82 2.03
N ALA A 49 -1.90 5.07 2.27
CA ALA A 49 -2.10 6.18 1.35
C ALA A 49 -1.31 5.97 0.04
N TYR A 50 -0.03 5.58 0.12
CA TYR A 50 0.78 5.26 -1.05
C TYR A 50 0.21 4.08 -1.86
N VAL A 51 -0.21 3.01 -1.19
CA VAL A 51 -0.93 1.90 -1.83
C VAL A 51 -2.21 2.42 -2.48
N LYS A 52 -3.00 3.26 -1.82
CA LYS A 52 -4.19 3.84 -2.45
C LYS A 52 -3.86 4.73 -3.65
N GLU A 53 -2.71 5.38 -3.69
CA GLU A 53 -2.24 6.28 -4.77
C GLU A 53 -1.59 5.52 -5.95
N VAL A 54 -0.94 4.40 -5.67
CA VAL A 54 -0.32 3.55 -6.69
C VAL A 54 -1.29 2.48 -7.20
N TRP A 55 -2.04 1.88 -6.27
CA TRP A 55 -3.14 0.97 -6.53
C TRP A 55 -4.48 1.72 -6.71
N THR A 56 -4.44 2.98 -7.12
CA THR A 56 -5.64 3.69 -7.60
C THR A 56 -6.03 3.27 -9.00
N ASP A 57 -5.10 2.70 -9.77
CA ASP A 57 -5.38 2.13 -11.09
C ASP A 57 -5.90 0.68 -10.96
N MET A 58 -6.88 0.46 -10.07
CA MET A 58 -7.79 -0.69 -10.17
C MET A 58 -8.88 -0.45 -11.24
N THR A 59 -8.74 0.62 -12.02
CA THR A 59 -9.55 0.87 -13.21
C THR A 59 -8.83 0.29 -14.42
N PRO A 60 -9.38 -0.71 -15.14
CA PRO A 60 -8.96 -0.88 -16.52
C PRO A 60 -9.13 0.48 -17.22
N LYS A 61 -8.22 0.84 -18.14
CA LYS A 61 -8.16 2.12 -18.86
C LYS A 61 -9.51 2.67 -19.39
N SER A 62 -10.56 1.87 -19.44
CA SER A 62 -11.94 2.23 -19.80
C SER A 62 -12.67 3.16 -18.81
N LEU A 63 -12.25 3.27 -17.54
CA LEU A 63 -12.98 4.09 -16.54
C LEU A 63 -12.37 5.48 -16.28
N ARG A 64 -11.28 5.87 -16.97
CA ARG A 64 -10.62 7.18 -16.77
C ARG A 64 -11.42 8.41 -17.24
N LYS A 65 -12.70 8.28 -17.60
CA LYS A 65 -13.52 9.40 -18.14
C LYS A 65 -14.57 9.99 -17.20
N GLN A 66 -14.74 9.53 -15.96
CA GLN A 66 -15.88 9.98 -15.13
C GLN A 66 -15.54 10.64 -13.78
N THR A 67 -14.30 11.00 -13.50
CA THR A 67 -13.99 11.73 -12.25
C THR A 67 -13.01 12.86 -12.48
N GLN A 68 -13.42 13.78 -13.34
CA GLN A 68 -12.86 15.13 -13.45
C GLN A 68 -13.99 16.16 -13.54
N GLU A 69 -15.08 16.02 -12.80
CA GLU A 69 -16.11 17.06 -12.71
C GLU A 69 -16.75 17.09 -11.31
N ALA A 70 -16.32 18.05 -10.48
CA ALA A 70 -17.15 18.90 -9.62
C ALA A 70 -16.26 19.91 -8.87
#